data_AF-A0A7U2QVA9-F1
#
_entry.id   AF-A0A7U2QVA9-F1
#
_cell.length_a   1.000
_cell.length_b   1.000
_cell.length_c   1.000
_cell.angle_alpha   90.00
_cell.angle_beta   90.00
_cell.angle_gamma   90.00
#
_symmetry.space_group_name_H-M   'P 1'
#
loop_
_entity.id
_entity.type
_entity.pdbx_description
1 polymer ?
#
loop_
_entity_poly.entity_id
_entity_poly.type
_entity_poly.pdbx_seq_one_letter_code
_entity_poly.pdbx_strand_id
1 'polypeptide(L)'
;MPGLDKALDENRPNIGRWNGSSGIQTLYAKTDSTSYKKLDPETLEPVGLASQKDLHPDLDGPLSASHARSDPITGDVYNFNLAFGKCSTYRVFHVSASTGKTTILATFEGTPAYLHSLFLTKDYVILCVWNSHINPAMLEKGSFLQAIQSFDASQPTKWYVVDRTQGQGLVATFESLPFFCFHTINAWQESSASGTGVDIVAELVRYDNADTLHALYYEKLVSSSAEAKAHAQIKKDTYRSEFARFRLPNIPVSPSTEIKTAAAEWMSCKAFSPELPTMNPKLVTQKHRYTYAITARDESTFFDGIVKFDSQTKETLLWNDHAQSPGEPIFVPRPDGLEEDDGVLLSVVLDGYSGKSYLLCLDAQTLKELGRAHVNGPIGFGFHGQHIPSNGVPTGDY
;
A
#
# COMPACT_ATOMS: atom_id res chain seq x y z
N MET A 1 -6.37 14.55 -5.25
CA MET A 1 -6.28 14.50 -3.78
C MET A 1 -7.10 15.65 -3.25
N PRO A 2 -8.06 15.43 -2.33
CA PRO A 2 -8.90 16.52 -1.82
C PRO A 2 -8.07 17.69 -1.29
N GLY A 3 -8.62 18.90 -1.30
CA GLY A 3 -7.98 20.10 -0.74
C GLY A 3 -6.96 20.80 -1.65
N LEU A 4 -6.26 20.08 -2.54
CA LEU A 4 -5.24 20.66 -3.43
C LEU A 4 -5.82 21.46 -4.61
N ASP A 5 -7.06 21.16 -5.01
CA ASP A 5 -7.69 21.75 -6.20
C ASP A 5 -8.52 23.02 -5.91
N LYS A 6 -8.66 23.38 -4.63
CA LYS A 6 -9.51 24.50 -4.19
C LYS A 6 -9.09 25.88 -4.68
N ALA A 7 -7.86 26.03 -5.17
CA ALA A 7 -7.39 27.30 -5.70
C ALA A 7 -7.95 27.63 -7.11
N LEU A 8 -8.74 26.75 -7.75
CA LEU A 8 -9.06 26.88 -9.18
C LEU A 8 -10.54 26.88 -9.57
N ASP A 9 -11.52 26.62 -8.69
CA ASP A 9 -12.94 26.72 -9.08
C ASP A 9 -13.91 26.83 -7.89
N GLU A 10 -14.28 28.07 -7.51
CA GLU A 10 -15.26 28.34 -6.43
C GLU A 10 -16.71 28.00 -6.83
N ASN A 11 -16.99 27.68 -8.10
CA ASN A 11 -18.34 27.47 -8.62
C ASN A 11 -18.71 26.00 -8.90
N ARG A 12 -17.84 25.03 -8.56
CA ARG A 12 -18.14 23.60 -8.81
C ARG A 12 -19.10 23.05 -7.74
N PRO A 13 -20.28 22.50 -8.12
CA PRO A 13 -21.21 21.90 -7.15
C PRO A 13 -20.57 20.71 -6.43
N ASN A 14 -20.87 20.57 -5.14
CA ASN A 14 -20.38 19.50 -4.28
C ASN A 14 -21.10 18.18 -4.59
N ILE A 15 -20.77 17.57 -5.72
CA ILE A 15 -21.17 16.19 -6.04
C ILE A 15 -20.12 15.31 -5.34
N GLY A 16 -20.54 14.50 -4.36
CA GLY A 16 -19.61 13.72 -3.55
C GLY A 16 -18.60 12.95 -4.40
N ARG A 17 -17.37 12.76 -3.88
CA ARG A 17 -16.20 12.23 -4.62
C ARG A 17 -16.50 10.98 -5.47
N TRP A 18 -17.44 10.14 -5.02
CA TRP A 18 -17.84 8.88 -5.66
C TRP A 18 -19.29 8.85 -6.19
N ASN A 19 -20.11 9.87 -5.90
CA ASN A 19 -21.51 9.91 -6.30
C ASN A 19 -21.71 10.95 -7.41
N GLY A 20 -22.04 10.49 -8.62
CA GLY A 20 -22.50 11.34 -9.72
C GLY A 20 -21.41 11.95 -10.61
N SER A 21 -20.14 11.59 -10.43
CA SER A 21 -19.05 12.00 -11.31
C SER A 21 -18.85 10.97 -12.43
N SER A 22 -19.19 11.34 -13.67
CA SER A 22 -18.68 10.61 -14.83
C SER A 22 -17.20 10.95 -15.01
N GLY A 23 -16.32 9.97 -14.81
CA GLY A 23 -14.89 10.07 -15.11
C GLY A 23 -13.99 10.59 -13.99
N ILE A 24 -12.69 10.66 -14.29
CA ILE A 24 -11.64 11.05 -13.33
C ILE A 24 -11.63 12.57 -13.17
N GLN A 25 -11.98 13.07 -11.98
CA GLN A 25 -11.98 14.52 -11.74
C GLN A 25 -10.58 15.12 -11.55
N THR A 26 -9.69 14.37 -10.91
CA THR A 26 -8.33 14.81 -10.60
C THR A 26 -7.40 13.60 -10.63
N LEU A 27 -6.22 13.75 -11.25
CA LEU A 27 -5.21 12.72 -11.29
C LEU A 27 -3.89 13.27 -10.73
N TYR A 28 -3.30 12.54 -9.79
CA TYR A 28 -2.04 12.91 -9.15
C TYR A 28 -1.10 11.71 -9.15
N ALA A 29 0.09 11.88 -9.71
CA ALA A 29 1.19 10.94 -9.52
C ALA A 29 1.86 11.19 -8.17
N LYS A 30 2.13 10.10 -7.46
CA LYS A 30 2.67 10.09 -6.09
C LYS A 30 4.02 9.36 -6.05
N THR A 31 4.78 9.63 -5.01
CA THR A 31 5.95 8.87 -4.54
C THR A 31 5.92 8.91 -3.00
N ASP A 32 6.89 8.31 -2.32
CA ASP A 32 7.02 8.38 -0.84
C ASP A 32 7.56 9.73 -0.35
N SER A 33 7.55 10.74 -1.22
CA SER A 33 7.81 12.14 -0.91
C SER A 33 6.51 12.88 -0.62
N THR A 34 6.62 14.08 -0.06
CA THR A 34 5.47 14.96 0.19
C THR A 34 5.05 15.80 -1.01
N SER A 35 5.70 15.61 -2.17
CA SER A 35 5.37 16.28 -3.43
C SER A 35 4.52 15.40 -4.33
N TYR A 36 3.59 16.04 -5.03
CA TYR A 36 2.65 15.43 -5.98
C TYR A 36 2.76 16.12 -7.32
N LYS A 37 2.59 15.34 -8.39
CA LYS A 37 2.49 15.86 -9.75
C LYS A 37 1.06 15.70 -10.25
N LYS A 38 0.38 16.81 -10.49
CA LYS A 38 -0.96 16.83 -11.07
C LYS A 38 -0.87 16.55 -12.57
N LEU A 39 -1.73 15.66 -13.04
CA LEU A 39 -1.88 15.31 -14.44
C LEU A 39 -3.29 15.62 -14.90
N ASP A 40 -3.44 15.98 -16.17
CA ASP A 40 -4.73 16.01 -16.82
C ASP A 40 -5.24 14.56 -16.98
N PRO A 41 -6.46 14.24 -16.54
CA PRO A 41 -6.94 12.85 -16.48
C PRO A 41 -7.18 12.20 -17.85
N GLU A 42 -7.35 12.99 -18.91
CA GLU A 42 -7.63 12.46 -20.26
C GLU A 42 -6.38 12.45 -21.12
N THR A 43 -5.62 13.54 -21.13
CA THR A 43 -4.42 13.71 -21.95
C THR A 43 -3.15 13.20 -21.27
N LEU A 44 -3.18 13.03 -19.95
CA LEU A 44 -2.04 12.67 -19.10
C LEU A 44 -0.90 13.72 -19.08
N GLU A 45 -1.16 14.91 -19.63
CA GLU A 45 -0.19 16.00 -19.62
C GLU A 45 0.05 16.52 -18.20
N PRO A 46 1.29 16.92 -17.87
CA PRO A 46 1.60 17.50 -16.57
C PRO A 46 0.96 18.88 -16.41
N VAL A 47 0.08 19.03 -15.42
CA VAL A 47 -0.66 20.27 -15.16
C VAL A 47 0.01 21.12 -14.08
N GLY A 48 0.65 20.49 -13.08
CA GLY A 48 1.27 21.25 -12.00
C GLY A 48 1.91 20.39 -10.92
N LEU A 49 2.49 21.07 -9.95
CA LEU A 49 3.05 20.47 -8.74
C LEU A 49 2.25 20.93 -7.54
N ALA A 50 2.10 20.04 -6.57
CA ALA A 50 1.50 20.33 -5.27
C ALA A 50 2.26 19.55 -4.20
N SER A 51 2.04 19.87 -2.94
CA SER A 51 2.70 19.22 -1.82
C SER A 51 1.80 19.14 -0.60
N GLN A 52 2.20 18.35 0.39
CA GLN A 52 1.48 18.32 1.68
C GLN A 52 1.53 19.67 2.40
N LYS A 53 2.53 20.51 2.15
CA LYS A 53 2.60 21.85 2.73
C LYS A 53 1.48 22.76 2.20
N ASP A 54 0.99 22.51 0.99
CA ASP A 54 -0.18 23.21 0.43
C ASP A 54 -1.49 22.74 1.07
N LEU A 55 -1.50 21.54 1.67
CA LEU A 55 -2.63 21.03 2.45
C LEU A 55 -2.67 21.61 3.86
N HIS A 56 -1.52 21.73 4.51
CA HIS A 56 -1.40 22.28 5.87
C HIS A 56 0.06 22.70 6.15
N PRO A 57 0.31 23.88 6.76
CA PRO A 57 1.66 24.43 6.92
C PRO A 57 2.61 23.54 7.75
N ASP A 58 2.08 22.81 8.74
CA ASP A 58 2.87 21.91 9.59
C ASP A 58 3.22 20.57 8.92
N LEU A 59 2.74 20.29 7.70
CA LEU A 59 3.14 19.09 6.95
C LEU A 59 4.40 19.40 6.13
N ASP A 60 5.46 19.77 6.85
CA ASP A 60 6.71 20.32 6.32
C ASP A 60 7.84 19.30 6.16
N GLY A 61 7.59 18.04 6.53
CA GLY A 61 8.54 16.95 6.37
C GLY A 61 8.77 16.52 4.92
N PRO A 62 9.90 15.86 4.62
CA PRO A 62 10.21 15.40 3.27
C PRO A 62 9.55 14.06 2.89
N LEU A 63 9.07 13.26 3.86
CA LEU A 63 8.59 11.90 3.61
C LEU A 63 7.12 11.68 3.97
N SER A 64 6.48 10.80 3.21
CA SER A 64 5.10 10.33 3.37
C SER A 64 4.91 8.95 2.74
N ALA A 65 3.74 8.32 2.90
CA ALA A 65 3.39 7.15 2.12
C ALA A 65 2.89 7.57 0.74
N SER A 66 3.36 6.89 -0.30
CA SER A 66 2.69 6.87 -1.60
C SER A 66 1.30 6.24 -1.49
N HIS A 67 1.11 5.24 -0.62
CA HIS A 67 -0.17 4.56 -0.34
C HIS A 67 -1.02 5.31 0.70
N ALA A 68 -1.44 6.54 0.42
CA ALA A 68 -2.43 7.24 1.24
C ALA A 68 -3.77 6.46 1.24
N ARG A 69 -4.37 6.25 2.42
CA ARG A 69 -5.62 5.49 2.55
C ARG A 69 -6.87 6.36 2.35
N SER A 70 -7.82 5.93 1.53
CA SER A 70 -9.11 6.58 1.33
C SER A 70 -10.22 5.86 2.08
N ASP A 71 -11.09 6.61 2.76
CA ASP A 71 -12.29 6.05 3.37
C ASP A 71 -13.30 5.65 2.28
N PRO A 72 -13.81 4.41 2.28
CA PRO A 72 -14.73 3.92 1.24
C PRO A 72 -16.13 4.55 1.32
N ILE A 73 -16.51 5.15 2.45
CA ILE A 73 -17.81 5.79 2.70
C ILE A 73 -17.71 7.29 2.43
N THR A 74 -16.78 7.98 3.08
CA THR A 74 -16.70 9.46 3.01
C THR A 74 -15.84 9.94 1.85
N GLY A 75 -14.93 9.10 1.36
CA GLY A 75 -13.91 9.46 0.39
C GLY A 75 -12.75 10.28 0.98
N ASP A 76 -12.75 10.53 2.29
CA ASP A 76 -11.67 11.26 2.99
C ASP A 76 -10.33 10.54 2.82
N VAL A 77 -9.23 11.28 2.77
CA VAL A 77 -7.88 10.72 2.57
C VAL A 77 -7.05 10.85 3.85
N TYR A 78 -6.35 9.79 4.21
CA TYR A 78 -5.49 9.68 5.40
C TYR A 78 -4.07 9.35 4.99
N ASN A 79 -3.11 10.05 5.57
CA ASN A 79 -1.69 9.79 5.35
C ASN A 79 -0.87 10.29 6.56
N PHE A 80 0.45 10.18 6.49
CA PHE A 80 1.38 10.76 7.45
C PHE A 80 2.37 11.70 6.77
N ASN A 81 2.94 12.61 7.56
CA ASN A 81 4.10 13.41 7.21
C ASN A 81 5.20 13.12 8.23
N LEU A 82 6.41 12.83 7.76
CA LEU A 82 7.59 12.63 8.62
C LEU A 82 8.56 13.78 8.42
N ALA A 83 8.73 14.59 9.46
CA ALA A 83 9.70 15.68 9.51
C ALA A 83 10.94 15.26 10.30
N PHE A 84 12.13 15.51 9.73
CA PHE A 84 13.39 15.25 10.41
C PHE A 84 13.75 16.42 11.34
N GLY A 85 14.29 16.06 12.50
CA GLY A 85 14.75 17.02 13.49
C GLY A 85 15.59 16.31 14.55
N LYS A 86 15.95 17.02 15.63
CA LYS A 86 16.63 16.43 16.79
C LYS A 86 15.82 15.24 17.33
N CYS A 87 14.50 15.41 17.38
CA CYS A 87 13.53 14.33 17.44
C CYS A 87 12.72 14.37 16.15
N SER A 88 12.73 13.28 15.38
CA SER A 88 11.90 13.22 14.17
C SER A 88 10.43 13.11 14.57
N THR A 89 9.56 13.79 13.83
CA THR A 89 8.15 13.95 14.18
C THR A 89 7.28 13.33 13.10
N TYR A 90 6.38 12.44 13.51
CA TYR A 90 5.30 11.92 12.67
C TYR A 90 4.04 12.74 12.90
N ARG A 91 3.39 13.13 11.81
CA ARG A 91 2.08 13.80 11.82
C ARG A 91 1.11 12.98 11.00
N VAL A 92 0.19 12.30 11.67
CA VAL A 92 -0.90 11.58 10.99
C VAL A 92 -2.01 12.60 10.73
N PHE A 93 -2.46 12.70 9.49
CA PHE A 93 -3.43 13.71 9.08
C PHE A 93 -4.53 13.12 8.21
N HIS A 94 -5.63 13.85 8.11
CA HIS A 94 -6.69 13.59 7.15
C HIS A 94 -7.02 14.83 6.32
N VAL A 95 -7.45 14.61 5.08
CA VAL A 95 -8.04 15.63 4.22
C VAL A 95 -9.46 15.24 3.86
N SER A 96 -10.40 16.12 4.19
CA SER A 96 -11.82 15.89 3.94
C SER A 96 -12.10 15.92 2.44
N ALA A 97 -12.79 14.90 1.91
CA ALA A 97 -13.21 14.88 0.51
C ALA A 97 -14.30 15.91 0.21
N SER A 98 -15.23 16.12 1.14
CA SER A 98 -16.37 17.03 0.96
C SER A 98 -16.01 18.49 1.15
N THR A 99 -15.00 18.79 1.98
CA THR A 99 -14.62 20.16 2.32
C THR A 99 -13.20 20.51 1.92
N GLY A 100 -12.35 19.58 1.49
CA GLY A 100 -10.94 19.83 1.22
C GLY A 100 -10.12 20.31 2.42
N LYS A 101 -10.69 20.33 3.64
CA LYS A 101 -9.99 20.78 4.84
C LYS A 101 -9.04 19.69 5.33
N THR A 102 -7.82 20.08 5.66
CA THR A 102 -6.83 19.21 6.28
C THR A 102 -6.86 19.36 7.80
N THR A 103 -6.79 18.24 8.52
CA THR A 103 -6.69 18.18 9.98
C THR A 103 -5.56 17.23 10.37
N ILE A 104 -4.65 17.68 11.24
CA ILE A 104 -3.68 16.80 11.89
C ILE A 104 -4.40 16.06 13.01
N LEU A 105 -4.44 14.73 12.91
CA LEU A 105 -5.09 13.85 13.89
C LEU A 105 -4.18 13.59 15.09
N ALA A 106 -2.89 13.36 14.84
CA ALA A 106 -1.91 13.14 15.89
C ALA A 106 -0.53 13.67 15.46
N THR A 107 0.22 14.19 16.44
CA THR A 107 1.64 14.54 16.30
C THR A 107 2.41 13.84 17.40
N PHE A 108 3.44 13.09 17.06
CA PHE A 108 4.28 12.39 18.03
C PHE A 108 5.70 12.20 17.51
N GLU A 109 6.65 12.10 18.44
CA GLU A 109 8.04 11.81 18.11
C GLU A 109 8.25 10.31 17.90
N GLY A 110 9.17 9.96 17.01
CA GLY A 110 9.55 8.57 16.79
C GLY A 110 10.83 8.45 15.99
N THR A 111 11.45 7.27 16.04
CA THR A 111 12.60 6.97 15.18
C THR A 111 12.16 7.05 13.71
N PRO A 112 12.80 7.88 12.86
CA PRO A 112 12.42 8.01 11.47
C PRO A 112 12.64 6.68 10.75
N ALA A 113 11.72 6.29 9.88
CA ALA A 113 11.79 5.06 9.10
C ALA A 113 11.20 5.27 7.71
N TYR A 114 11.59 4.43 6.76
CA TYR A 114 11.01 4.41 5.43
C TYR A 114 9.67 3.67 5.44
N LEU A 115 8.56 4.41 5.37
CA LEU A 115 7.21 3.86 5.40
C LEU A 115 6.49 4.14 4.08
N HIS A 116 6.21 3.07 3.34
CA HIS A 116 5.59 3.11 2.03
C HIS A 116 4.04 3.13 2.09
N SER A 117 3.46 2.57 3.17
CA SER A 117 2.01 2.46 3.35
C SER A 117 1.59 2.53 4.82
N LEU A 118 0.27 2.63 5.04
CA LEU A 118 -0.37 2.69 6.35
C LEU A 118 -1.70 1.92 6.32
N PHE A 119 -2.32 1.74 7.48
CA PHE A 119 -3.61 1.06 7.59
C PHE A 119 -4.75 2.01 7.92
N LEU A 120 -5.94 1.61 7.51
CA LEU A 120 -7.18 2.27 7.85
C LEU A 120 -8.20 1.23 8.31
N THR A 121 -8.84 1.53 9.44
CA THR A 121 -10.07 0.85 9.88
C THR A 121 -11.20 1.86 9.92
N LYS A 122 -12.41 1.42 10.27
CA LYS A 122 -13.55 2.31 10.47
C LYS A 122 -13.23 3.46 11.43
N ASP A 123 -12.58 3.19 12.57
CA ASP A 123 -12.38 4.18 13.63
C ASP A 123 -10.93 4.63 13.83
N TYR A 124 -9.96 3.95 13.23
CA TYR A 124 -8.52 4.24 13.44
C TYR A 124 -7.70 4.29 12.15
N VAL A 125 -6.69 5.16 12.15
CA VAL A 125 -5.51 5.06 11.27
C VAL A 125 -4.41 4.35 12.06
N ILE A 126 -3.72 3.38 11.45
CA ILE A 126 -2.59 2.70 12.10
C ILE A 126 -1.33 2.95 11.30
N LEU A 127 -0.37 3.63 11.94
CA LEU A 127 0.97 3.83 11.39
C LEU A 127 1.91 2.77 11.99
N CYS A 128 2.31 1.82 11.16
CA CYS A 128 3.25 0.78 11.53
C CYS A 128 4.67 1.23 11.15
N VAL A 129 5.53 1.46 12.15
CA VAL A 129 6.94 1.80 11.98
C VAL A 129 7.76 0.51 12.04
N TRP A 130 7.90 -0.11 10.87
CA TRP A 130 8.74 -1.30 10.66
C TRP A 130 10.22 -0.92 10.55
N ASN A 131 11.08 -1.95 10.60
CA ASN A 131 12.52 -1.79 10.74
C ASN A 131 13.18 -1.41 9.41
N SER A 132 13.20 -0.10 9.15
CA SER A 132 13.81 0.56 8.00
C SER A 132 14.30 1.95 8.40
N HIS A 133 14.90 2.02 9.59
CA HIS A 133 15.19 3.28 10.24
C HIS A 133 16.17 4.13 9.42
N ILE A 134 15.86 5.42 9.27
CA ILE A 134 16.65 6.34 8.45
C ILE A 134 17.66 7.05 9.33
N ASN A 135 18.89 7.22 8.84
CA ASN A 135 19.85 8.17 9.37
C ASN A 135 19.80 9.46 8.52
N PRO A 136 19.11 10.53 8.97
CA PRO A 136 18.91 11.73 8.15
C PRO A 136 20.23 12.40 7.75
N ALA A 137 21.29 12.27 8.56
CA ALA A 137 22.61 12.84 8.25
C ALA A 137 23.26 12.21 7.00
N MET A 138 22.78 11.04 6.55
CA MET A 138 23.25 10.38 5.34
C MET A 138 22.54 10.87 4.08
N LEU A 139 21.38 11.54 4.20
CA LEU A 139 20.63 12.06 3.05
C LEU A 139 21.39 13.18 2.32
N GLU A 140 22.27 13.91 3.00
CA GLU A 140 23.12 14.93 2.38
C GLU A 140 24.36 14.34 1.68
N LYS A 141 24.74 13.09 2.01
CA LYS A 141 26.02 12.47 1.61
C LYS A 141 25.86 11.29 0.66
N GLY A 142 24.64 10.84 0.41
CA GLY A 142 24.37 9.64 -0.36
C GLY A 142 22.94 9.57 -0.87
N SER A 143 22.57 8.42 -1.41
CA SER A 143 21.21 8.14 -1.85
C SER A 143 20.27 7.90 -0.67
N PHE A 144 18.97 8.01 -0.91
CA PHE A 144 17.93 7.67 0.06
C PHE A 144 18.10 6.24 0.62
N LEU A 145 18.40 5.28 -0.27
CA LEU A 145 18.61 3.88 0.12
C LEU A 145 19.83 3.72 1.05
N GLN A 146 20.90 4.49 0.85
CA GLN A 146 22.06 4.49 1.76
C GLN A 146 21.77 5.15 3.11
N ALA A 147 20.73 5.97 3.21
CA ALA A 147 20.28 6.53 4.47
C ALA A 147 19.42 5.55 5.28
N ILE A 148 18.84 4.53 4.66
CA ILE A 148 18.19 3.43 5.38
C ILE A 148 19.29 2.60 6.06
N GLN A 149 19.20 2.52 7.38
CA GLN A 149 20.14 1.77 8.20
C GLN A 149 19.94 0.26 8.00
N SER A 150 21.00 -0.51 8.27
CA SER A 150 20.91 -1.96 8.32
C SER A 150 19.80 -2.40 9.28
N PHE A 151 19.06 -3.44 8.88
CA PHE A 151 18.03 -4.03 9.71
C PHE A 151 18.58 -4.48 11.06
N ASP A 152 17.96 -4.04 12.16
CA ASP A 152 18.35 -4.39 13.52
C ASP A 152 17.29 -5.29 14.17
N ALA A 153 17.50 -6.60 14.18
CA ALA A 153 16.56 -7.57 14.76
C ALA A 153 16.30 -7.39 16.27
N SER A 154 17.05 -6.55 16.98
CA SER A 154 16.76 -6.22 18.38
C SER A 154 15.71 -5.12 18.55
N GLN A 155 15.42 -4.34 17.51
CA GLN A 155 14.46 -3.23 17.55
C GLN A 155 13.06 -3.73 17.16
N PRO A 156 12.05 -3.62 18.04
CA PRO A 156 10.69 -4.04 17.71
C PRO A 156 10.07 -3.14 16.64
N THR A 157 9.12 -3.70 15.90
CA THR A 157 8.23 -2.88 15.05
C THR A 157 7.18 -2.21 15.93
N LYS A 158 6.94 -0.91 15.75
CA LYS A 158 5.98 -0.13 16.54
C LYS A 158 4.71 0.16 15.76
N TRP A 159 3.55 -0.01 16.38
CA TRP A 159 2.25 0.25 15.78
C TRP A 159 1.56 1.37 16.55
N TYR A 160 1.38 2.53 15.91
CA TYR A 160 0.71 3.68 16.49
C TYR A 160 -0.74 3.70 16.01
N VAL A 161 -1.67 3.58 16.94
CA VAL A 161 -3.12 3.61 16.66
C VAL A 161 -3.63 5.02 16.91
N VAL A 162 -4.08 5.68 15.85
CA VAL A 162 -4.56 7.07 15.88
C VAL A 162 -6.06 7.06 15.64
N ASP A 163 -6.81 7.64 16.57
CA ASP A 163 -8.24 7.87 16.41
C ASP A 163 -8.53 8.83 15.25
N ARG A 164 -9.46 8.45 14.38
CA ARG A 164 -9.88 9.27 13.23
C ARG A 164 -11.33 9.74 13.31
N THR A 165 -12.07 9.40 14.37
CA THR A 165 -13.50 9.73 14.48
C THR A 165 -13.83 10.61 15.69
N GLN A 166 -13.12 10.49 16.81
CA GLN A 166 -13.47 11.16 18.07
C GLN A 166 -12.56 12.34 18.45
N GLY A 167 -11.47 12.56 17.71
CA GLY A 167 -10.48 13.61 17.99
C GLY A 167 -9.57 13.28 19.18
N GLN A 168 -9.34 12.01 19.50
CA GLN A 168 -8.50 11.60 20.63
C GLN A 168 -6.99 11.59 20.32
N GLY A 169 -6.62 11.65 19.04
CA GLY A 169 -5.23 11.60 18.60
C GLY A 169 -4.61 10.21 18.75
N LEU A 170 -3.36 10.13 19.22
CA LEU A 170 -2.67 8.85 19.43
C LEU A 170 -3.29 8.12 20.64
N VAL A 171 -4.02 7.05 20.39
CA VAL A 171 -4.76 6.33 21.44
C VAL A 171 -3.97 5.17 22.05
N ALA A 172 -3.14 4.48 21.26
CA ALA A 172 -2.36 3.35 21.73
C ALA A 172 -1.07 3.13 20.94
N THR A 173 -0.10 2.48 21.59
CA THR A 173 1.13 2.00 20.98
C THR A 173 1.27 0.51 21.21
N PHE A 174 1.61 -0.25 20.16
CA PHE A 174 1.94 -1.67 20.27
C PHE A 174 3.34 -1.94 19.72
N GLU A 175 3.94 -3.03 20.19
CA GLU A 175 5.18 -3.60 19.66
C GLU A 175 4.95 -5.03 19.16
N SER A 176 5.62 -5.40 18.08
CA SER A 176 5.69 -6.77 17.57
C SER A 176 7.12 -7.17 17.27
N LEU A 177 7.30 -8.43 16.84
CA LEU A 177 8.53 -8.89 16.21
C LEU A 177 9.00 -7.92 15.12
N PRO A 178 10.32 -7.80 14.89
CA PRO A 178 10.88 -6.96 13.84
C PRO A 178 10.59 -7.53 12.45
N PHE A 179 10.24 -6.65 11.51
CA PHE A 179 10.10 -6.99 10.10
C PHE A 179 10.31 -5.76 9.23
N PHE A 180 10.34 -5.97 7.92
CA PHE A 180 10.22 -4.92 6.91
C PHE A 180 8.94 -5.14 6.07
N CYS A 181 8.37 -4.07 5.55
CA CYS A 181 7.13 -4.09 4.76
C CYS A 181 7.15 -2.94 3.75
N PHE A 182 6.60 -3.18 2.55
CA PHE A 182 6.18 -2.12 1.64
C PHE A 182 4.67 -1.92 1.74
N HIS A 183 3.90 -2.98 1.49
CA HIS A 183 2.46 -2.88 1.28
C HIS A 183 1.64 -3.50 2.42
N THR A 184 0.81 -2.66 3.02
CA THR A 184 -0.32 -3.09 3.83
C THR A 184 -1.46 -3.56 2.92
N ILE A 185 -2.20 -4.59 3.33
CA ILE A 185 -3.31 -5.18 2.57
C ILE A 185 -4.62 -4.54 3.01
N ASN A 186 -5.01 -4.77 4.26
CA ASN A 186 -6.23 -4.24 4.86
C ASN A 186 -6.13 -4.24 6.40
N ALA A 187 -7.01 -3.51 7.06
CA ALA A 187 -7.25 -3.66 8.48
C ALA A 187 -8.73 -3.47 8.81
N TRP A 188 -9.22 -4.17 9.83
CA TRP A 188 -10.58 -4.03 10.32
C TRP A 188 -10.66 -4.20 11.84
N GLN A 189 -11.83 -3.91 12.38
CA GLN A 189 -12.11 -4.03 13.80
C GLN A 189 -12.95 -5.27 14.08
N GLU A 190 -12.61 -6.00 15.14
CA GLU A 190 -13.39 -7.11 15.67
C GLU A 190 -13.66 -6.89 17.17
N SER A 191 -14.75 -7.43 17.69
CA SER A 191 -15.00 -7.41 19.14
C SER A 191 -13.86 -8.13 19.86
N SER A 192 -13.35 -7.52 20.93
CA SER A 192 -12.28 -8.13 21.71
C SER A 192 -12.72 -9.45 22.35
N ALA A 193 -11.81 -10.43 22.38
CA ALA A 193 -12.03 -11.70 23.06
C ALA A 193 -12.25 -11.54 24.58
N SER A 194 -11.81 -10.42 25.17
CA SER A 194 -12.06 -10.08 26.58
C SER A 194 -13.53 -9.71 26.87
N GLY A 195 -14.35 -9.54 25.83
CA GLY A 195 -15.76 -9.15 25.92
C GLY A 195 -16.01 -7.65 26.04
N THR A 196 -14.96 -6.84 26.23
CA THR A 196 -15.06 -5.37 26.29
C THR A 196 -14.02 -4.71 25.39
N GLY A 197 -14.44 -3.79 24.53
CA GLY A 197 -13.57 -3.08 23.61
C GLY A 197 -13.41 -3.77 22.25
N VAL A 198 -12.42 -3.29 21.50
CA VAL A 198 -12.19 -3.67 20.10
C VAL A 198 -10.76 -4.15 19.93
N ASP A 199 -10.56 -5.16 19.08
CA ASP A 199 -9.27 -5.54 18.55
C ASP A 199 -9.15 -5.03 17.11
N ILE A 200 -7.96 -4.62 16.72
CA ILE A 200 -7.65 -4.35 15.30
C ILE A 200 -6.96 -5.56 14.71
N VAL A 201 -7.46 -6.04 13.58
CA VAL A 201 -6.80 -7.04 12.74
C VAL A 201 -6.18 -6.33 11.54
N ALA A 202 -4.91 -6.59 11.26
CA ALA A 202 -4.15 -5.93 10.21
C ALA A 202 -3.38 -6.96 9.38
N GLU A 203 -3.51 -6.89 8.05
CA GLU A 203 -2.83 -7.77 7.11
C GLU A 203 -1.83 -7.01 6.24
N LEU A 204 -0.64 -7.56 6.03
CA LEU A 204 0.42 -6.93 5.24
C LEU A 204 1.29 -7.95 4.51
N VAL A 205 2.14 -7.47 3.60
CA VAL A 205 3.23 -8.23 3.01
C VAL A 205 4.51 -8.01 3.83
N ARG A 206 4.94 -9.06 4.52
CA ARG A 206 6.06 -9.05 5.47
C ARG A 206 7.32 -9.59 4.82
N TYR A 207 8.45 -8.96 5.10
CA TYR A 207 9.79 -9.51 4.91
C TYR A 207 10.47 -9.72 6.26
N ASP A 208 11.35 -10.72 6.35
CA ASP A 208 12.16 -10.93 7.57
C ASP A 208 13.13 -9.77 7.84
N ASN A 209 13.58 -9.09 6.80
CA ASN A 209 14.50 -7.96 6.85
C ASN A 209 14.35 -7.07 5.60
N ALA A 210 15.19 -6.03 5.48
CA ALA A 210 15.13 -5.06 4.40
C ALA A 210 15.99 -5.41 3.16
N ASP A 211 16.56 -6.62 3.05
CA ASP A 211 17.44 -7.05 1.95
C ASP A 211 16.77 -6.92 0.56
N THR A 212 15.44 -7.04 0.52
CA THR A 212 14.64 -6.88 -0.71
C THR A 212 14.91 -5.53 -1.40
N LEU A 213 15.17 -4.45 -0.65
CA LEU A 213 15.52 -3.14 -1.21
C LEU A 213 16.75 -3.21 -2.12
N HIS A 214 17.70 -4.10 -1.81
CA HIS A 214 18.89 -4.32 -2.62
C HIS A 214 18.69 -5.41 -3.67
N ALA A 215 17.68 -6.27 -3.57
CA ALA A 215 17.32 -7.20 -4.63
C ALA A 215 16.75 -6.46 -5.86
N LEU A 216 16.12 -5.31 -5.61
CA LEU A 216 15.48 -4.46 -6.61
C LEU A 216 16.44 -3.53 -7.38
N TYR A 217 17.77 -3.65 -7.21
CA TYR A 217 18.73 -2.93 -8.05
C TYR A 217 18.55 -3.32 -9.51
N TYR A 218 18.55 -2.33 -10.41
CA TYR A 218 18.30 -2.53 -11.83
C TYR A 218 19.18 -3.62 -12.45
N GLU A 219 20.46 -3.67 -12.08
CA GLU A 219 21.42 -4.65 -12.58
C GLU A 219 21.04 -6.08 -12.17
N LYS A 220 20.31 -6.29 -11.07
CA LYS A 220 19.83 -7.60 -10.63
C LYS A 220 18.51 -8.01 -11.29
N LEU A 221 17.74 -7.04 -11.81
CA LEU A 221 16.46 -7.29 -12.47
C LEU A 221 16.62 -7.62 -13.96
N VAL A 222 17.65 -7.08 -14.61
CA VAL A 222 17.92 -7.32 -16.04
C VAL A 222 18.49 -8.72 -16.24
N SER A 223 17.66 -9.67 -16.70
CA SER A 223 18.02 -11.10 -16.80
C SER A 223 19.26 -11.41 -17.64
N SER A 224 19.62 -10.53 -18.58
CA SER A 224 20.83 -10.68 -19.39
C SER A 224 22.13 -10.29 -18.66
N SER A 225 22.05 -9.51 -17.58
CA SER A 225 23.22 -8.98 -16.86
C SER A 225 24.03 -10.08 -16.15
N ALA A 226 25.29 -9.77 -15.83
CA ALA A 226 26.13 -10.69 -15.05
C ALA A 226 25.67 -10.74 -13.59
N GLU A 227 25.23 -9.60 -13.06
CA GLU A 227 24.76 -9.40 -11.70
C GLU A 227 23.49 -10.19 -11.41
N ALA A 228 22.51 -10.17 -12.32
CA ALA A 228 21.28 -10.95 -12.19
C ALA A 228 21.57 -12.46 -12.20
N LYS A 229 22.44 -12.92 -13.12
CA LYS A 229 22.87 -14.33 -13.19
C LYS A 229 23.59 -14.77 -11.93
N ALA A 230 24.48 -13.94 -11.39
CA ALA A 230 25.17 -14.20 -10.14
C ALA A 230 24.18 -14.20 -8.95
N HIS A 231 23.26 -13.24 -8.92
CA HIS A 231 22.24 -13.14 -7.88
C HIS A 231 21.32 -14.37 -7.86
N ALA A 232 20.90 -14.86 -9.03
CA ALA A 232 20.05 -16.05 -9.15
C ALA A 232 20.71 -17.35 -8.60
N GLN A 233 22.04 -17.39 -8.50
CA GLN A 233 22.75 -18.52 -7.85
C GLN A 233 22.74 -18.42 -6.32
N ILE A 234 22.44 -17.23 -5.77
CA ILE A 234 22.38 -16.99 -4.33
C ILE A 234 20.97 -17.36 -3.87
N LYS A 235 20.72 -18.65 -3.64
CA LYS A 235 19.48 -19.12 -3.01
C LYS A 235 19.45 -18.70 -1.55
N LYS A 236 18.92 -17.52 -1.27
CA LYS A 236 18.67 -17.05 0.09
C LYS A 236 17.20 -16.68 0.22
N ASP A 237 16.51 -17.32 1.16
CA ASP A 237 15.15 -16.94 1.55
C ASP A 237 15.10 -15.58 2.27
N THR A 238 16.22 -14.82 2.34
CA THR A 238 16.33 -13.60 3.16
C THR A 238 15.55 -12.42 2.61
N TYR A 239 15.23 -12.41 1.31
CA TYR A 239 14.46 -11.34 0.67
C TYR A 239 13.07 -11.80 0.20
N ARG A 240 12.62 -13.00 0.59
CA ARG A 240 11.26 -13.48 0.28
C ARG A 240 10.24 -12.82 1.20
N SER A 241 9.16 -12.34 0.59
CA SER A 241 7.99 -11.85 1.29
C SER A 241 7.02 -12.97 1.66
N GLU A 242 6.10 -12.67 2.56
CA GLU A 242 4.97 -13.53 2.92
C GLU A 242 3.78 -12.68 3.35
N PHE A 243 2.55 -13.20 3.19
CA PHE A 243 1.40 -12.55 3.80
C PHE A 243 1.43 -12.77 5.30
N ALA A 244 1.14 -11.73 6.08
CA ALA A 244 1.09 -11.81 7.53
C ALA A 244 -0.15 -11.10 8.08
N ARG A 245 -0.74 -11.68 9.14
CA ARG A 245 -1.81 -11.05 9.92
C ARG A 245 -1.36 -10.81 11.35
N PHE A 246 -1.58 -9.59 11.81
CA PHE A 246 -1.36 -9.17 13.19
C PHE A 246 -2.69 -8.79 13.84
N ARG A 247 -2.80 -9.04 15.14
CA ARG A 247 -3.88 -8.56 16.00
C ARG A 247 -3.32 -7.60 17.05
N LEU A 248 -3.93 -6.43 17.16
CA LEU A 248 -3.68 -5.43 18.20
C LEU A 248 -4.84 -5.47 19.18
N PRO A 249 -4.70 -6.17 20.33
CA PRO A 249 -5.82 -6.46 21.20
C PRO A 249 -6.20 -5.28 22.12
N ASN A 250 -7.48 -5.18 22.45
CA ASN A 250 -8.05 -4.29 23.45
C ASN A 250 -7.64 -2.83 23.26
N ILE A 251 -7.99 -2.22 22.13
CA ILE A 251 -7.75 -0.79 21.88
C ILE A 251 -8.42 0.03 23.00
N PRO A 252 -7.70 0.94 23.68
CA PRO A 252 -8.24 1.71 24.77
C PRO A 252 -9.24 2.76 24.27
N VAL A 253 -10.21 3.09 25.12
CA VAL A 253 -11.25 4.10 24.84
C VAL A 253 -10.77 5.55 24.99
N SER A 254 -9.55 5.72 25.51
CA SER A 254 -8.88 7.01 25.71
C SER A 254 -7.37 6.84 25.51
N PRO A 255 -6.62 7.92 25.22
CA PRO A 255 -5.18 7.84 25.06
C PRO A 255 -4.45 7.15 26.21
N SER A 256 -3.57 6.21 25.86
CA SER A 256 -2.72 5.48 26.79
C SER A 256 -1.25 5.55 26.38
N THR A 257 -0.38 5.66 27.37
CA THR A 257 1.08 5.60 27.20
C THR A 257 1.64 4.19 27.39
N GLU A 258 0.80 3.21 27.75
CA GLU A 258 1.20 1.81 27.87
C GLU A 258 1.55 1.24 26.49
N ILE A 259 2.71 0.58 26.39
CA ILE A 259 3.11 -0.16 25.21
C ILE A 259 2.60 -1.60 25.33
N LYS A 260 1.77 -2.01 24.39
CA LYS A 260 1.13 -3.33 24.36
C LYS A 260 1.79 -4.22 23.30
N THR A 261 1.44 -5.51 23.27
CA THR A 261 1.99 -6.43 22.26
C THR A 261 0.99 -6.66 21.12
N ALA A 262 1.41 -6.45 19.88
CA ALA A 262 0.70 -6.88 18.69
C ALA A 262 1.09 -8.34 18.37
N ALA A 263 0.10 -9.23 18.36
CA ALA A 263 0.31 -10.65 18.17
C ALA A 263 0.29 -11.01 16.67
N ALA A 264 1.31 -11.73 16.20
CA ALA A 264 1.25 -12.36 14.88
C ALA A 264 0.30 -13.57 14.93
N GLU A 265 -0.81 -13.53 14.20
CA GLU A 265 -1.76 -14.65 14.14
C GLU A 265 -1.31 -15.72 13.15
N TRP A 266 -0.81 -15.30 12.00
CA TRP A 266 -0.26 -16.20 10.99
C TRP A 266 0.66 -15.46 10.02
N MET A 267 1.55 -16.23 9.40
CA MET A 267 2.37 -15.85 8.26
C MET A 267 2.28 -16.98 7.23
N SER A 268 2.13 -16.67 5.94
CA SER A 268 1.84 -17.67 4.92
C SER A 268 2.28 -17.25 3.53
N CYS A 269 2.34 -18.21 2.61
CA CYS A 269 2.70 -18.01 1.21
C CYS A 269 4.14 -17.55 0.96
N LYS A 270 5.07 -17.80 1.88
CA LYS A 270 6.49 -17.45 1.70
C LYS A 270 7.13 -18.04 0.44
N ALA A 271 6.72 -19.25 0.05
CA ALA A 271 7.16 -19.90 -1.18
C ALA A 271 6.75 -19.15 -2.46
N PHE A 272 5.70 -18.32 -2.39
CA PHE A 272 5.23 -17.49 -3.50
C PHE A 272 5.93 -16.12 -3.56
N SER A 273 6.53 -15.67 -2.45
CA SER A 273 7.05 -14.31 -2.28
C SER A 273 6.08 -13.25 -2.84
N PRO A 274 4.87 -13.14 -2.29
CA PRO A 274 3.83 -12.27 -2.83
C PRO A 274 4.16 -10.79 -2.67
N GLU A 275 3.80 -9.96 -3.64
CA GLU A 275 3.91 -8.51 -3.55
C GLU A 275 2.81 -7.77 -4.33
N LEU A 276 2.72 -6.46 -4.19
CA LEU A 276 1.68 -5.58 -4.76
C LEU A 276 0.28 -6.17 -4.51
N PRO A 277 -0.11 -6.34 -3.23
CA PRO A 277 -1.33 -7.02 -2.89
C PRO A 277 -2.56 -6.16 -3.23
N THR A 278 -3.58 -6.80 -3.76
CA THR A 278 -4.90 -6.22 -3.98
C THR A 278 -5.98 -7.12 -3.40
N MET A 279 -7.19 -6.57 -3.25
CA MET A 279 -8.38 -7.26 -2.75
C MET A 279 -9.63 -6.57 -3.30
N ASN A 280 -10.80 -7.10 -2.98
CA ASN A 280 -12.05 -6.44 -3.33
C ASN A 280 -12.18 -5.07 -2.62
N PRO A 281 -12.25 -3.94 -3.36
CA PRO A 281 -12.38 -2.58 -2.80
C PRO A 281 -13.55 -2.42 -1.83
N LYS A 282 -14.65 -3.15 -2.07
CA LYS A 282 -15.87 -3.04 -1.28
C LYS A 282 -15.64 -3.45 0.19
N LEU A 283 -14.52 -4.11 0.48
CA LEU A 283 -14.15 -4.61 1.81
C LEU A 283 -13.02 -3.82 2.46
N VAL A 284 -12.59 -2.69 1.91
CA VAL A 284 -11.67 -1.78 2.61
C VAL A 284 -12.25 -1.43 3.98
N THR A 285 -11.44 -1.51 5.03
CA THR A 285 -11.82 -1.34 6.46
C THR A 285 -12.72 -2.42 7.06
N GLN A 286 -13.10 -3.43 6.27
CA GLN A 286 -13.94 -4.55 6.65
C GLN A 286 -13.18 -5.87 6.58
N LYS A 287 -13.71 -6.91 7.21
CA LYS A 287 -13.15 -8.25 7.14
C LYS A 287 -13.23 -8.78 5.70
N HIS A 288 -12.11 -9.29 5.20
CA HIS A 288 -12.01 -9.94 3.89
C HIS A 288 -11.40 -11.34 4.02
N ARG A 289 -11.49 -12.13 2.96
CA ARG A 289 -10.98 -13.50 2.85
C ARG A 289 -9.88 -13.63 1.81
N TYR A 290 -10.05 -13.02 0.64
CA TYR A 290 -9.20 -13.21 -0.52
C TYR A 290 -8.24 -12.05 -0.73
N THR A 291 -7.00 -12.39 -1.06
CA THR A 291 -5.94 -11.46 -1.44
C THR A 291 -5.33 -11.91 -2.75
N TYR A 292 -5.07 -10.98 -3.66
CA TYR A 292 -4.37 -11.23 -4.92
C TYR A 292 -3.02 -10.51 -4.90
N ALA A 293 -1.98 -11.09 -5.48
CA ALA A 293 -0.65 -10.49 -5.50
C ALA A 293 0.14 -11.04 -6.68
N ILE A 294 1.15 -10.31 -7.13
CA ILE A 294 2.20 -10.89 -8.00
C ILE A 294 3.14 -11.78 -7.18
N THR A 295 3.86 -12.69 -7.84
CA THR A 295 4.79 -13.63 -7.21
C THR A 295 6.22 -13.52 -7.73
N ALA A 296 7.19 -13.73 -6.85
CA ALA A 296 8.63 -13.86 -7.17
C ALA A 296 9.15 -15.22 -6.66
N ARG A 297 8.88 -16.28 -7.41
CA ARG A 297 9.18 -17.68 -7.07
C ARG A 297 10.56 -18.15 -7.54
N ASP A 298 11.40 -17.23 -7.99
CA ASP A 298 12.69 -17.47 -8.66
C ASP A 298 12.59 -18.11 -10.05
N GLU A 299 11.40 -18.10 -10.68
CA GLU A 299 11.20 -18.56 -12.07
C GLU A 299 11.47 -17.45 -13.11
N SER A 300 11.69 -16.22 -12.62
CA SER A 300 12.09 -15.02 -13.37
C SER A 300 13.04 -14.19 -12.51
N THR A 301 13.75 -13.22 -13.10
CA THR A 301 14.56 -12.25 -12.34
C THR A 301 13.74 -11.15 -11.67
N PHE A 302 12.43 -11.14 -11.89
CA PHE A 302 11.52 -10.18 -11.24
C PHE A 302 10.23 -10.85 -10.78
N PHE A 303 9.16 -10.78 -11.56
CA PHE A 303 7.86 -11.39 -11.24
C PHE A 303 7.48 -12.45 -12.28
N ASP A 304 6.85 -13.53 -11.82
CA ASP A 304 6.61 -14.74 -12.62
C ASP A 304 5.19 -15.31 -12.52
N GLY A 305 4.27 -14.62 -11.85
CA GLY A 305 2.91 -15.11 -11.66
C GLY A 305 2.04 -14.18 -10.84
N ILE A 306 0.78 -14.56 -10.72
CA ILE A 306 -0.24 -13.94 -9.89
C ILE A 306 -0.82 -15.02 -8.98
N VAL A 307 -0.78 -14.80 -7.67
CA VAL A 307 -1.39 -15.67 -6.67
C VAL A 307 -2.71 -15.10 -6.17
N LYS A 308 -3.70 -15.96 -6.01
CA LYS A 308 -4.86 -15.73 -5.15
C LYS A 308 -4.65 -16.52 -3.88
N PHE A 309 -4.83 -15.88 -2.74
CA PHE A 309 -4.72 -16.49 -1.42
C PHE A 309 -6.03 -16.44 -0.68
N ASP A 310 -6.46 -17.58 -0.13
CA ASP A 310 -7.58 -17.70 0.78
C ASP A 310 -7.08 -17.67 2.23
N SER A 311 -7.30 -16.56 2.94
CA SER A 311 -6.81 -16.41 4.32
C SER A 311 -7.54 -17.29 5.35
N GLN A 312 -8.67 -17.91 5.00
CA GLN A 312 -9.38 -18.84 5.89
C GLN A 312 -8.88 -20.28 5.73
N THR A 313 -8.85 -20.80 4.50
CA THR A 313 -8.43 -22.18 4.23
C THR A 313 -6.91 -22.33 4.07
N LYS A 314 -6.21 -21.21 3.85
CA LYS A 314 -4.78 -21.12 3.48
C LYS A 314 -4.46 -21.72 2.12
N GLU A 315 -5.48 -21.97 1.29
CA GLU A 315 -5.31 -22.44 -0.07
C GLU A 315 -4.87 -21.30 -1.00
N THR A 316 -4.20 -21.68 -2.08
CA THR A 316 -3.73 -20.74 -3.11
C THR A 316 -4.11 -21.23 -4.49
N LEU A 317 -4.41 -20.29 -5.38
CA LEU A 317 -4.42 -20.50 -6.82
C LEU A 317 -3.31 -19.67 -7.44
N LEU A 318 -2.71 -20.17 -8.52
CA LEU A 318 -1.63 -19.50 -9.22
C LEU A 318 -1.98 -19.40 -10.70
N TRP A 319 -1.90 -18.19 -11.23
CA TRP A 319 -1.70 -17.96 -12.65
C TRP A 319 -0.23 -17.74 -12.93
N ASN A 320 0.33 -18.51 -13.86
CA ASN A 320 1.63 -18.25 -14.44
C ASN A 320 1.66 -18.79 -15.87
N ASP A 321 2.50 -18.18 -16.68
CA ASP A 321 2.81 -18.68 -18.01
C ASP A 321 4.29 -18.42 -18.30
N HIS A 322 4.91 -19.31 -19.06
CA HIS A 322 6.35 -19.27 -19.25
C HIS A 322 6.75 -18.00 -20.02
N ALA A 323 7.83 -17.36 -19.56
CA ALA A 323 8.32 -16.08 -20.08
C ALA A 323 7.31 -14.92 -20.00
N GLN A 324 6.29 -15.00 -19.15
CA GLN A 324 5.33 -13.91 -18.90
C GLN A 324 5.59 -13.28 -17.53
N SER A 325 5.81 -11.96 -17.50
CA SER A 325 6.00 -11.21 -16.25
C SER A 325 4.85 -10.24 -16.02
N PRO A 326 3.93 -10.53 -15.07
CA PRO A 326 2.79 -9.68 -14.75
C PRO A 326 3.17 -8.50 -13.85
N GLY A 327 2.40 -7.41 -13.95
CA GLY A 327 2.34 -6.33 -12.95
C GLY A 327 1.21 -6.53 -11.94
N GLU A 328 0.97 -5.51 -11.10
CA GLU A 328 -0.08 -5.51 -10.06
C GLU A 328 -1.45 -6.00 -10.60
N PRO A 329 -2.09 -7.00 -9.95
CA PRO A 329 -3.37 -7.53 -10.37
C PRO A 329 -4.52 -6.69 -9.79
N ILE A 330 -5.02 -5.69 -10.53
CA ILE A 330 -6.11 -4.83 -10.09
C ILE A 330 -7.43 -5.59 -10.09
N PHE A 331 -8.04 -5.77 -8.92
CA PHE A 331 -9.38 -6.36 -8.82
C PHE A 331 -10.46 -5.38 -9.28
N VAL A 332 -11.37 -5.86 -10.12
CA VAL A 332 -12.57 -5.14 -10.57
C VAL A 332 -13.80 -5.97 -10.24
N PRO A 333 -14.64 -5.55 -9.27
CA PRO A 333 -15.81 -6.31 -8.87
C PRO A 333 -16.83 -6.35 -10.00
N ARG A 334 -17.54 -7.48 -10.12
CA ARG A 334 -18.80 -7.51 -10.85
C ARG A 334 -19.78 -6.52 -10.18
N PRO A 335 -20.47 -5.65 -10.93
CA PRO A 335 -21.37 -4.65 -10.34
C PRO A 335 -22.39 -5.27 -9.37
N ASP A 336 -23.07 -6.34 -9.83
CA ASP A 336 -24.09 -7.08 -9.08
C ASP A 336 -23.55 -8.35 -8.40
N GLY A 337 -22.22 -8.47 -8.27
CA GLY A 337 -21.59 -9.64 -7.67
C GLY A 337 -21.89 -9.75 -6.17
N LEU A 338 -22.17 -10.98 -5.73
CA LEU A 338 -22.53 -11.29 -4.34
C LEU A 338 -21.35 -11.83 -3.54
N GLU A 339 -20.48 -12.60 -4.19
CA GLU A 339 -19.30 -13.18 -3.56
C GLU A 339 -18.14 -12.18 -3.55
N GLU A 340 -17.26 -12.32 -2.55
CA GLU A 340 -16.11 -11.44 -2.38
C GLU A 340 -15.17 -11.44 -3.60
N ASP A 341 -15.02 -12.58 -4.26
CA ASP A 341 -14.15 -12.79 -5.42
C ASP A 341 -14.90 -12.77 -6.77
N ASP A 342 -16.18 -12.35 -6.80
CA ASP A 342 -16.94 -12.21 -8.04
C ASP A 342 -16.52 -10.95 -8.79
N GLY A 343 -15.62 -11.13 -9.74
CA GLY A 343 -15.04 -10.06 -10.53
C GLY A 343 -13.91 -10.56 -11.42
N VAL A 344 -13.09 -9.62 -11.87
CA VAL A 344 -11.93 -9.90 -12.70
C VAL A 344 -10.67 -9.27 -12.12
N LEU A 345 -9.51 -9.80 -12.49
CA LEU A 345 -8.21 -9.15 -12.26
C LEU A 345 -7.69 -8.61 -13.58
N LEU A 346 -7.22 -7.37 -13.57
CA LEU A 346 -6.54 -6.73 -14.68
C LEU A 346 -5.05 -6.57 -14.34
N SER A 347 -4.17 -7.08 -15.19
CA SER A 347 -2.71 -6.96 -15.00
C SER A 347 -2.02 -6.69 -16.33
N VAL A 348 -1.08 -5.76 -16.36
CA VAL A 348 -0.23 -5.54 -17.53
C VAL A 348 0.90 -6.55 -17.50
N VAL A 349 1.03 -7.37 -18.54
CA VAL A 349 2.02 -8.43 -18.65
C VAL A 349 3.03 -8.09 -19.73
N LEU A 350 4.32 -8.27 -19.44
CA LEU A 350 5.38 -8.28 -20.45
C LEU A 350 5.57 -9.70 -20.97
N ASP A 351 5.36 -9.88 -22.27
CA ASP A 351 5.69 -11.11 -22.97
C ASP A 351 7.17 -11.13 -23.35
N GLY A 352 7.93 -11.99 -22.68
CA GLY A 352 9.36 -12.14 -22.88
C GLY A 352 9.74 -12.70 -24.26
N TYR A 353 8.83 -13.37 -24.98
CA TYR A 353 9.11 -13.85 -26.34
C TYR A 353 9.01 -12.74 -27.38
N SER A 354 7.93 -11.98 -27.35
CA SER A 354 7.70 -10.92 -28.33
C SER A 354 8.34 -9.58 -27.95
N GLY A 355 8.70 -9.39 -26.67
CA GLY A 355 9.15 -8.12 -26.12
C GLY A 355 8.05 -7.05 -26.11
N LYS A 356 6.79 -7.45 -26.20
CA LYS A 356 5.62 -6.57 -26.19
C LYS A 356 4.75 -6.84 -24.97
N SER A 357 3.95 -5.88 -24.57
CA SER A 357 3.02 -6.03 -23.45
C SER A 357 1.59 -6.27 -23.89
N TYR A 358 0.79 -6.80 -22.98
CA TYR A 358 -0.66 -6.89 -23.11
C TYR A 358 -1.34 -6.67 -21.75
N LEU A 359 -2.58 -6.21 -21.76
CA LEU A 359 -3.45 -6.21 -20.59
C LEU A 359 -4.14 -7.58 -20.49
N LEU A 360 -3.82 -8.35 -19.46
CA LEU A 360 -4.44 -9.61 -19.11
C LEU A 360 -5.73 -9.38 -18.32
N CYS A 361 -6.78 -10.15 -18.63
CA CYS A 361 -8.00 -10.22 -17.83
C CYS A 361 -8.20 -11.65 -17.33
N LEU A 362 -8.18 -11.83 -16.00
CA LEU A 362 -8.44 -13.11 -15.35
C LEU A 362 -9.78 -13.09 -14.63
N ASP A 363 -10.48 -14.22 -14.64
CA ASP A 363 -11.57 -14.49 -13.70
C ASP A 363 -10.99 -14.57 -12.28
N ALA A 364 -11.46 -13.73 -11.35
CA ALA A 364 -10.86 -13.64 -10.03
C ALA A 364 -11.16 -14.86 -9.14
N GLN A 365 -12.19 -15.65 -9.47
CA GLN A 365 -12.51 -16.88 -8.74
C GLN A 365 -11.52 -17.99 -9.05
N THR A 366 -11.24 -18.18 -10.34
CA THR A 366 -10.54 -19.35 -10.88
C THR A 366 -9.13 -19.05 -11.38
N LEU A 367 -8.75 -17.78 -11.51
CA LEU A 367 -7.56 -17.29 -12.21
C LEU A 367 -7.42 -17.75 -13.67
N LYS A 368 -8.53 -18.18 -14.29
CA LYS A 368 -8.55 -18.51 -15.72
C LYS A 368 -8.58 -17.23 -16.55
N GLU A 369 -7.82 -17.23 -17.64
CA GLU A 369 -7.84 -16.11 -18.58
C GLU A 369 -9.19 -16.01 -19.29
N LEU A 370 -9.76 -14.80 -19.26
CA LEU A 370 -10.97 -14.41 -19.98
C LEU A 370 -10.65 -13.72 -21.30
N GLY A 371 -9.47 -13.08 -21.40
CA GLY A 371 -8.96 -12.47 -22.61
C GLY A 371 -7.77 -11.55 -22.35
N ARG A 372 -7.26 -10.96 -23.43
CA ARG A 372 -6.15 -10.00 -23.37
C ARG A 372 -6.26 -8.91 -24.44
N ALA A 373 -5.77 -7.72 -24.13
CA ALA A 373 -5.64 -6.60 -25.06
C ALA A 373 -4.16 -6.29 -25.34
N HIS A 374 -3.74 -6.39 -26.60
CA HIS A 374 -2.32 -6.25 -26.97
C HIS A 374 -1.95 -4.80 -27.26
N VAL A 375 -0.72 -4.42 -26.92
CA VAL A 375 -0.12 -3.14 -27.32
C VAL A 375 1.08 -3.38 -28.23
N ASN A 376 1.36 -2.43 -29.14
CA ASN A 376 2.46 -2.56 -30.10
C ASN A 376 3.81 -2.07 -29.54
N GLY A 377 4.19 -2.58 -28.37
CA GLY A 377 5.45 -2.25 -27.70
C GLY A 377 5.49 -2.73 -26.25
N PRO A 378 6.64 -2.65 -25.58
CA PRO A 378 6.73 -2.92 -24.16
C PRO A 378 6.10 -1.78 -23.35
N ILE A 379 5.36 -2.13 -22.30
CA ILE A 379 5.04 -1.23 -21.19
C ILE A 379 6.05 -1.55 -20.10
N GLY A 380 6.81 -0.53 -19.66
CA GLY A 380 7.78 -0.71 -18.57
C GLY A 380 7.09 -1.22 -17.30
N PHE A 381 7.78 -2.03 -16.51
CA PHE A 381 7.25 -2.48 -15.22
C PHE A 381 6.94 -1.27 -14.34
N GLY A 382 5.65 -1.08 -14.06
CA GLY A 382 5.16 -0.10 -13.12
C GLY A 382 5.05 -0.67 -11.71
N PHE A 383 4.50 0.15 -10.81
CA PHE A 383 4.20 -0.25 -9.44
C PHE A 383 2.69 -0.40 -9.25
N HIS A 384 1.97 0.73 -9.18
CA HIS A 384 0.55 0.74 -8.84
C HIS A 384 -0.33 1.29 -9.94
N GLY A 385 -1.57 0.79 -9.97
CA GLY A 385 -2.63 1.24 -10.86
C GLY A 385 -3.95 1.50 -10.14
N GLN A 386 -4.88 2.10 -10.88
CA GLN A 386 -6.25 2.26 -10.43
C GLN A 386 -7.20 2.12 -11.62
N HIS A 387 -8.24 1.32 -11.46
CA HIS A 387 -9.39 1.29 -12.35
C HIS A 387 -10.49 2.21 -11.79
N ILE A 388 -11.01 3.10 -12.63
CA ILE A 388 -12.06 4.04 -12.25
C ILE A 388 -13.33 3.62 -13.00
N PRO A 389 -14.36 3.11 -12.31
CA PRO A 389 -15.59 2.76 -13.00
C PRO A 389 -16.31 4.01 -13.49
N SER A 390 -17.13 3.89 -14.54
CA SER A 390 -17.98 4.99 -15.00
C SER A 390 -18.97 5.45 -13.92
N ASN A 391 -19.37 4.55 -13.02
CA ASN A 391 -20.17 4.80 -11.82
C ASN A 391 -19.64 3.94 -10.67
N GLY A 392 -19.47 4.52 -9.47
CA GLY A 392 -19.10 3.78 -8.25
C GLY A 392 -17.71 4.14 -7.70
N VAL A 393 -17.21 3.30 -6.81
CA VAL A 393 -15.92 3.51 -6.14
C VAL A 393 -14.80 2.93 -7.01
N PRO A 394 -13.71 3.69 -7.24
CA PRO A 394 -12.49 3.19 -7.85
C PRO A 394 -11.96 1.91 -7.24
N THR A 395 -11.13 1.23 -8.03
CA THR A 395 -10.46 0.00 -7.66
C THR A 395 -8.94 0.08 -7.87
N GLY A 396 -8.08 -0.50 -7.03
CA GLY A 396 -6.61 -0.40 -7.08
C GLY A 396 -5.97 0.00 -5.75
N ASP A 397 -4.93 0.83 -5.78
CA ASP A 397 -4.30 1.38 -4.57
C ASP A 397 -5.30 2.24 -3.78
N TYR A 398 -5.71 1.78 -2.57
CA TYR A 398 -6.68 2.47 -1.70
C TYR A 398 -6.06 3.08 -0.51
#